data_AF-A0A965QRD1-F1
#
_entry.id   AF-A0A965QRD1-F1
#
_cell.length_a   1.000
_cell.length_b   1.000
_cell.length_c   1.000
_cell.angle_alpha   90.00
_cell.angle_beta   90.00
_cell.angle_gamma   90.00
#
_symmetry.space_group_name_H-M   'P 1'
#
loop_
_entity.id
_entity.type
_entity.pdbx_description
1 polymer ?
#
loop_
_entity_poly.entity_id
_entity_poly.type
_entity_poly.pdbx_seq_one_letter_code
_entity_poly.pdbx_strand_id
1 'polypeptide(L)'
;MNQHAHDTPAADSLPACDGILPCGPARRPGRGLLSVVIPCHNEQEVIDSTHARLVEVLPGTGMDFEILYVDDGSRDATLARLEGIATRDARVRVIELARNFGQQAAMSAGLAAARGDAVVITDADL
;
A
#
# COMPACT_ATOMS: atom_id res chain seq x y z
N MET A 1 25.63 16.75 51.65
CA MET A 1 26.34 17.63 50.70
C MET A 1 26.73 16.77 49.49
N ASN A 2 25.86 16.75 48.48
CA ASN A 2 26.07 17.28 47.11
C ASN A 2 27.01 16.41 46.24
N GLN A 3 26.43 15.58 45.37
CA GLN A 3 26.04 15.88 43.97
C GLN A 3 27.21 15.60 43.01
N HIS A 4 27.15 14.46 42.31
CA HIS A 4 27.86 14.25 41.04
C HIS A 4 26.82 14.21 39.94
N ALA A 5 26.64 15.37 39.30
CA ALA A 5 26.02 15.48 38.00
C ALA A 5 26.98 14.85 36.98
N HIS A 6 26.54 13.80 36.29
CA HIS A 6 27.16 13.42 35.03
C HIS A 6 26.51 14.27 33.94
N ASP A 7 27.22 15.33 33.57
CA ASP A 7 27.02 16.07 32.33
C ASP A 7 27.02 15.10 31.14
N THR A 8 25.96 15.15 30.34
CA THR A 8 25.94 14.54 29.00
C THR A 8 26.56 15.55 28.05
N PRO A 9 27.65 15.23 27.32
CA PRO A 9 28.17 16.15 26.32
C PRO A 9 27.24 16.18 25.10
N ALA A 10 27.25 17.35 24.49
CA ALA A 10 26.41 17.82 23.41
C ALA A 10 26.34 16.87 22.20
N ALA A 11 25.19 16.95 21.53
CA ALA A 11 24.95 16.45 20.19
C ALA A 11 26.06 16.98 19.26
N ASP A 12 26.93 16.06 18.85
CA ASP A 12 28.00 16.31 17.90
C ASP A 12 27.39 16.57 16.53
N SER A 13 27.74 17.72 15.97
CA SER A 13 27.24 18.27 14.73
C SER A 13 27.59 17.39 13.54
N LEU A 14 26.59 16.80 12.90
CA LEU A 14 26.74 16.22 11.56
C LEU A 14 26.82 17.36 10.51
N PRO A 15 27.73 17.27 9.53
CA PRO A 15 27.81 18.27 8.47
C PRO A 15 26.53 18.26 7.63
N ALA A 16 26.05 19.46 7.28
CA ALA A 16 24.89 19.65 6.41
C ALA A 16 25.20 19.10 5.02
N CYS A 17 24.35 18.19 4.52
CA CYS A 17 24.36 17.79 3.12
C CYS A 17 23.82 18.95 2.27
N ASP A 18 24.69 19.59 1.50
CA ASP A 18 24.31 20.58 0.49
C ASP A 18 23.58 19.88 -0.67
N GLY A 19 22.24 20.04 -0.73
CA GLY A 19 21.54 19.99 -2.03
C GLY A 19 20.62 18.81 -2.35
N ILE A 20 20.10 18.07 -1.37
CA ILE A 20 18.93 17.19 -1.57
C ILE A 20 17.95 17.48 -0.43
N LEU A 21 16.66 17.62 -0.78
CA LEU A 21 15.54 17.99 0.11
C LEU A 21 15.72 17.48 1.56
N PRO A 22 15.44 18.31 2.59
CA PRO A 22 15.52 17.84 3.96
C PRO A 22 14.61 16.62 4.10
N CYS A 23 15.21 15.47 4.44
CA CYS A 23 14.47 14.32 4.90
C CYS A 23 13.72 14.77 6.14
N GLY A 24 12.43 15.05 5.99
CA GLY A 24 11.56 15.47 7.09
C GLY A 24 11.63 14.43 8.21
N PRO A 25 11.34 14.83 9.46
CA PRO A 25 11.44 13.92 10.60
C PRO A 25 10.67 12.63 10.31
N ALA A 26 11.32 11.48 10.51
CA ALA A 26 10.70 10.17 10.37
C ALA A 26 9.51 10.07 11.34
N ARG A 27 8.30 10.28 10.82
CA ARG A 27 7.07 10.30 11.60
C ARG A 27 6.75 8.90 12.13
N ARG A 28 6.61 8.73 13.45
CA ARG A 28 5.83 7.64 14.11
C ARG A 28 5.28 8.11 15.47
N PRO A 29 4.14 7.62 15.99
CA PRO A 29 3.24 6.59 15.46
C PRO A 29 1.75 7.00 15.49
N GLY A 30 1.16 7.25 14.31
CA GLY A 30 -0.17 6.73 14.02
C GLY A 30 0.02 5.40 13.27
N ARG A 31 -0.97 4.50 13.23
CA ARG A 31 -0.91 3.40 12.27
C ARG A 31 -0.93 4.04 10.89
N GLY A 32 0.22 4.10 10.20
CA GLY A 32 0.28 4.65 8.85
C GLY A 32 -0.62 3.83 7.92
N LEU A 33 -1.08 4.42 6.82
CA LEU A 33 -1.91 3.71 5.85
C LEU A 33 -1.03 3.09 4.75
N LEU A 34 -1.13 1.78 4.54
CA LEU A 34 -0.51 1.06 3.44
C LEU A 34 -1.54 0.80 2.33
N SER A 35 -1.30 1.30 1.12
CA SER A 35 -2.09 0.92 -0.05
C SER A 35 -1.44 -0.24 -0.77
N VAL A 36 -2.18 -1.34 -0.98
CA VAL A 36 -1.75 -2.46 -1.81
C VAL A 36 -2.48 -2.37 -3.14
N VAL A 37 -1.76 -2.10 -4.22
CA VAL A 37 -2.29 -2.00 -5.57
C VAL A 37 -2.08 -3.31 -6.31
N ILE A 38 -3.15 -3.86 -6.88
CA ILE A 38 -3.15 -5.16 -7.55
C ILE A 38 -3.79 -5.01 -8.93
N PRO A 39 -2.98 -4.96 -10.00
CA PRO A 39 -3.47 -5.06 -11.37
C PRO A 39 -4.09 -6.44 -11.61
N CYS A 40 -5.23 -6.51 -12.28
CA CYS A 40 -5.91 -7.77 -12.61
C CYS A 40 -6.36 -7.79 -14.08
N HIS A 41 -6.18 -8.93 -14.75
CA HIS A 41 -6.78 -9.18 -16.07
C HIS A 41 -7.08 -10.67 -16.27
N ASN A 42 -8.35 -11.04 -16.20
CA ASN A 42 -8.83 -12.44 -16.26
C ASN A 42 -8.25 -13.38 -15.18
N GLU A 43 -8.39 -12.97 -13.92
CA GLU A 43 -7.83 -13.63 -12.72
C GLU A 43 -8.91 -14.32 -11.87
N GLN A 44 -10.06 -14.69 -12.45
CA GLN A 44 -11.21 -15.20 -11.72
C GLN A 44 -10.94 -16.46 -10.89
N GLU A 45 -9.88 -17.22 -11.22
CA GLU A 45 -9.52 -18.48 -10.56
C GLU A 45 -8.68 -18.26 -9.28
N VAL A 46 -7.96 -17.15 -9.21
CA VAL A 46 -6.95 -16.88 -8.15
C VAL A 46 -7.35 -15.72 -7.24
N ILE A 47 -8.23 -14.82 -7.68
CA ILE A 47 -8.48 -13.56 -6.97
C ILE A 47 -9.00 -13.74 -5.54
N ASP A 48 -9.84 -14.76 -5.30
CA ASP A 48 -10.38 -15.06 -3.98
C ASP A 48 -9.29 -15.60 -3.02
N SER A 49 -8.38 -16.45 -3.51
CA SER A 49 -7.26 -16.98 -2.71
C SER A 49 -6.23 -15.90 -2.40
N THR A 50 -5.89 -15.07 -3.39
CA THR A 50 -4.98 -13.95 -3.21
C THR A 50 -5.53 -12.96 -2.20
N HIS A 51 -6.82 -12.63 -2.28
CA HIS A 51 -7.47 -11.76 -1.29
C HIS A 51 -7.40 -12.36 0.13
N ALA A 52 -7.74 -13.64 0.29
CA ALA A 52 -7.69 -14.30 1.59
C ALA A 52 -6.28 -14.24 2.21
N ARG A 53 -5.24 -14.47 1.40
CA ARG A 53 -3.85 -14.43 1.84
C ARG A 53 -3.39 -13.03 2.22
N LEU A 54 -3.80 -12.01 1.48
CA LEU A 54 -3.49 -10.62 1.80
C LEU A 54 -4.12 -10.21 3.14
N VAL A 55 -5.39 -10.56 3.35
CA VAL A 55 -6.09 -10.25 4.60
C VAL A 55 -5.48 -10.98 5.81
N GLU A 56 -4.86 -12.14 5.61
CA GLU A 56 -4.10 -12.84 6.65
C GLU A 56 -2.78 -12.13 7.00
N VAL A 57 -2.03 -11.67 5.99
CA VAL A 57 -0.66 -11.15 6.17
C VAL A 57 -0.64 -9.65 6.55
N LEU A 58 -1.47 -8.83 5.93
CA LEU A 58 -1.43 -7.37 6.08
C LEU A 58 -1.64 -6.87 7.52
N PRO A 59 -2.48 -7.49 8.38
CA PRO A 59 -2.57 -7.12 9.78
C PRO A 59 -1.23 -7.21 10.54
N GLY A 60 -0.35 -8.14 10.15
CA GLY A 60 0.96 -8.35 10.76
C GLY A 60 1.94 -7.18 10.58
N THR A 61 1.65 -6.26 9.64
CA THR A 61 2.45 -5.04 9.42
C THR A 61 2.31 -4.01 10.54
N GLY A 62 1.25 -4.11 11.35
CA GLY A 62 0.93 -3.10 12.37
C GLY A 62 0.38 -1.78 11.80
N MET A 63 0.18 -1.70 10.49
CA MET A 63 -0.38 -0.54 9.76
C MET A 63 -1.87 -0.70 9.51
N ASP A 64 -2.57 0.41 9.26
CA ASP A 64 -3.87 0.36 8.59
C ASP A 64 -3.62 0.11 7.11
N PHE A 65 -4.56 -0.51 6.40
CA PHE A 65 -4.35 -0.81 4.98
C PHE A 65 -5.63 -0.68 4.16
N GLU A 66 -5.44 -0.39 2.87
CA GLU A 66 -6.43 -0.56 1.82
C GLU A 66 -5.88 -1.51 0.75
N ILE A 67 -6.78 -2.24 0.08
CA ILE A 67 -6.44 -3.05 -1.09
C ILE A 67 -7.17 -2.45 -2.28
N LEU A 68 -6.41 -2.07 -3.31
CA LEU A 68 -6.92 -1.46 -4.52
C LEU A 68 -6.70 -2.42 -5.69
N TYR A 69 -7.76 -3.12 -6.07
CA TYR A 69 -7.75 -3.94 -7.28
C TYR A 69 -8.03 -3.04 -8.49
N VAL A 70 -7.22 -3.18 -9.54
CA VAL A 70 -7.39 -2.46 -10.80
C VAL A 70 -7.65 -3.48 -11.90
N ASP A 71 -8.93 -3.63 -12.26
CA ASP A 71 -9.34 -4.49 -13.36
C ASP A 71 -9.03 -3.82 -14.71
N ASP A 72 -8.14 -4.42 -15.48
CA ASP A 72 -7.71 -3.93 -16.79
C ASP A 72 -8.61 -4.47 -17.91
N GLY A 73 -9.92 -4.26 -17.77
CA GLY A 73 -10.93 -4.67 -18.75
C GLY A 73 -10.99 -6.19 -18.95
N SER A 74 -11.14 -6.94 -17.86
CA SER A 74 -11.34 -8.39 -17.89
C SER A 74 -12.62 -8.76 -18.64
N ARG A 75 -12.64 -9.96 -19.21
CA ARG A 75 -13.80 -10.50 -19.97
C ARG A 75 -14.46 -11.70 -19.30
N ASP A 76 -13.92 -12.11 -18.16
CA ASP A 76 -14.38 -13.24 -17.38
C ASP A 76 -15.09 -12.73 -16.10
N ALA A 77 -15.19 -13.57 -15.06
CA ALA A 77 -15.86 -13.20 -13.82
C ALA A 77 -15.00 -12.37 -12.85
N THR A 78 -13.79 -11.93 -13.23
CA THR A 78 -12.85 -11.23 -12.33
C THR A 78 -13.48 -10.00 -11.69
N LEU A 79 -14.02 -9.08 -12.50
CA LEU A 79 -14.64 -7.85 -11.99
C LEU A 79 -15.80 -8.15 -11.03
N ALA A 80 -16.70 -9.06 -11.39
CA ALA A 80 -17.84 -9.42 -10.54
C ALA A 80 -17.39 -10.02 -9.18
N ARG A 81 -16.30 -10.79 -9.16
CA ARG A 81 -15.70 -11.29 -7.92
C ARG A 81 -15.10 -10.16 -7.09
N LEU A 82 -14.35 -9.25 -7.72
CA LEU A 82 -13.76 -8.08 -7.07
C LEU A 82 -14.82 -7.18 -6.43
N GLU A 83 -15.91 -6.89 -7.14
CA GLU A 83 -17.06 -6.16 -6.59
C GLU A 83 -17.66 -6.89 -5.40
N GLY A 84 -17.84 -8.21 -5.51
CA GLY A 84 -18.29 -9.06 -4.42
C GLY A 84 -17.38 -8.96 -3.19
N ILE A 85 -16.06 -8.96 -3.38
CA ILE A 85 -15.09 -8.75 -2.29
C ILE A 85 -15.27 -7.36 -1.68
N ALA A 86 -15.35 -6.31 -2.48
CA ALA A 86 -15.50 -4.93 -2.01
C ALA A 86 -16.80 -4.69 -1.22
N THR A 87 -17.87 -5.42 -1.52
CA THR A 87 -19.11 -5.36 -0.71
C THR A 87 -18.95 -5.98 0.68
N ARG A 88 -18.03 -6.95 0.84
CA ARG A 88 -17.82 -7.69 2.10
C ARG A 88 -16.69 -7.11 2.94
N ASP A 89 -15.72 -6.47 2.31
CA ASP A 89 -14.57 -5.85 2.98
C ASP A 89 -14.46 -4.36 2.62
N ALA A 90 -14.77 -3.50 3.57
CA ALA A 90 -14.76 -2.04 3.41
C ALA A 90 -13.35 -1.45 3.18
N ARG A 91 -12.28 -2.24 3.37
CA ARG A 91 -10.90 -1.84 3.07
C ARG A 91 -10.55 -2.04 1.59
N VAL A 92 -11.42 -2.71 0.84
CA VAL A 92 -11.20 -3.02 -0.58
C VAL A 92 -11.86 -1.98 -1.46
N ARG A 93 -11.13 -1.55 -2.48
CA ARG A 93 -11.60 -0.66 -3.54
C ARG A 93 -11.27 -1.29 -4.88
N VAL A 94 -12.14 -1.07 -5.86
CA VAL A 94 -12.00 -1.59 -7.22
C VAL A 94 -12.01 -0.43 -8.20
N ILE A 95 -11.09 -0.45 -9.16
CA ILE A 95 -11.07 0.44 -10.32
C ILE A 95 -11.22 -0.43 -11.55
N GLU A 96 -12.27 -0.20 -12.33
CA GLU A 96 -12.44 -0.82 -13.64
C GLU A 96 -11.91 0.14 -14.71
N LEU A 97 -10.98 -0.33 -15.54
CA LEU A 97 -10.56 0.37 -16.74
C LEU A 97 -11.50 0.01 -17.90
N ALA A 98 -11.81 1.01 -18.74
CA ALA A 98 -12.81 0.86 -19.80
C ALA A 98 -12.50 -0.25 -20.85
N ARG A 99 -11.25 -0.70 -20.91
CA ARG A 99 -10.74 -1.81 -21.73
C ARG A 99 -9.36 -2.20 -21.24
N ASN A 100 -8.79 -3.28 -21.78
CA ASN A 100 -7.39 -3.62 -21.55
C ASN A 100 -6.44 -2.57 -22.16
N PHE A 101 -5.70 -1.88 -21.30
CA PHE A 101 -4.63 -0.93 -21.62
C PHE A 101 -3.23 -1.48 -21.30
N GLY A 102 -3.16 -2.62 -20.62
CA GLY A 102 -1.94 -3.29 -20.19
C GLY A 102 -1.56 -2.95 -18.75
N GLN A 103 -0.68 -3.80 -18.19
CA GLN A 103 -0.29 -3.78 -16.77
C GLN A 103 0.24 -2.42 -16.29
N GLN A 104 1.00 -1.69 -17.12
CA GLN A 104 1.53 -0.38 -16.75
C GLN A 104 0.43 0.66 -16.53
N ALA A 105 -0.63 0.62 -17.34
CA ALA A 105 -1.77 1.52 -17.19
C ALA A 105 -2.56 1.21 -15.92
N ALA A 106 -2.80 -0.08 -15.64
CA ALA A 106 -3.44 -0.52 -14.41
C ALA A 106 -2.64 -0.13 -13.16
N MET A 107 -1.32 -0.35 -13.16
CA MET A 107 -0.45 0.10 -12.07
C MET A 107 -0.49 1.63 -11.88
N SER A 108 -0.43 2.38 -12.98
CA SER A 108 -0.46 3.85 -12.94
C SER A 108 -1.80 4.37 -12.39
N ALA A 109 -2.92 3.79 -12.81
CA ALA A 109 -4.25 4.14 -12.30
C ALA A 109 -4.37 3.83 -10.80
N GLY A 110 -3.86 2.67 -10.37
CA GLY A 110 -3.83 2.29 -8.97
C GLY A 110 -2.98 3.23 -8.12
N LEU A 111 -1.76 3.55 -8.57
CA LEU A 111 -0.87 4.52 -7.91
C LEU A 111 -1.52 5.89 -7.78
N ALA A 112 -2.19 6.39 -8.82
CA ALA A 112 -2.86 7.68 -8.81
C ALA A 112 -4.06 7.73 -7.84
N ALA A 113 -4.68 6.58 -7.55
CA ALA A 113 -5.87 6.47 -6.71
C ALA A 113 -5.59 5.95 -5.29
N ALA A 114 -4.34 5.57 -4.99
CA ALA A 114 -3.89 5.13 -3.69
C ALA A 114 -3.91 6.29 -2.67
N ARG A 115 -4.28 5.98 -1.43
CA ARG A 115 -4.45 6.95 -0.32
C ARG A 115 -3.40 6.78 0.77
N GLY A 116 -2.59 5.74 0.70
CA GLY A 116 -1.64 5.36 1.73
C GLY A 116 -0.45 6.30 1.86
N ASP A 117 0.12 6.33 3.06
CA ASP A 117 1.43 6.92 3.34
C ASP A 117 2.55 6.13 2.62
N ALA A 118 2.29 4.86 2.31
CA ALA A 118 3.14 3.98 1.51
C ALA A 118 2.29 3.16 0.53
N VAL A 119 2.86 2.81 -0.62
CA VAL A 119 2.19 2.00 -1.64
C VAL A 119 3.07 0.80 -2.01
N VAL A 120 2.45 -0.38 -2.06
CA VAL A 120 3.05 -1.61 -2.59
C VAL A 120 2.23 -2.05 -3.79
N ILE A 121 2.91 -2.40 -4.87
CA ILE A 121 2.29 -3.03 -6.04
C ILE A 121 2.64 -4.51 -6.00
N THR A 122 1.66 -5.38 -6.19
CA THR A 122 1.85 -6.83 -6.29
C THR A 122 0.90 -7.42 -7.31
N ASP A 123 1.26 -8.56 -7.88
CA ASP A 123 0.42 -9.28 -8.85
C ASP A 123 -0.69 -10.08 -8.15
N ALA A 124 -1.68 -10.50 -8.96
CA ALA A 124 -2.92 -11.13 -8.52
C ALA A 124 -2.85 -12.67 -8.38
N ASP A 125 -1.67 -13.27 -8.52
CA ASP A 125 -1.43 -14.73 -8.55
C ASP A 125 -0.77 -15.30 -7.28
N LEU A 126 -0.89 -14.56 -6.16
CA LEU A 126 -0.37 -14.93 -4.83
C LEU A 126 -1.08 -16.12 -4.17
#